data_AF-A0A955SZW8-F1
#
_entry.id   AF-A0A955SZW8-F1
#
_cell.length_a   1.000
_cell.length_b   1.000
_cell.length_c   1.000
_cell.angle_alpha   90.00
_cell.angle_beta   90.00
_cell.angle_gamma   90.00
#
_symmetry.space_group_name_H-M   'P 1'
#
loop_
_entity.id
_entity.type
_entity.pdbx_description
1 polymer ?
#
loop_
_entity_poly.entity_id
_entity_poly.type
_entity_poly.pdbx_seq_one_letter_code
_entity_poly.pdbx_strand_id
1 'polypeptide(L)'
;MTPREKFIAALERKPITGRVPHFELVFYPTMEAFGKLHPRHRNFVQWDQMEEKERQLHRNDIAETFIQITETYDHNAIFLT
;
A
#
# COMPACT_ATOMS: atom_id res chain seq x y z
N MET A 1 3.80 -16.01 13.26
CA MET A 1 3.94 -14.55 13.41
C MET A 1 3.17 -13.88 12.30
N THR A 2 2.39 -12.86 12.62
CA THR A 2 1.73 -12.00 11.63
C THR A 2 2.74 -11.17 10.84
N PRO A 3 2.38 -10.63 9.65
CA PRO A 3 3.26 -9.73 8.92
C PRO A 3 3.77 -8.57 9.76
N ARG A 4 2.89 -7.97 10.57
CA ARG A 4 3.21 -6.88 11.51
C ARG A 4 4.25 -7.30 12.54
N GLU A 5 4.05 -8.43 13.22
CA GLU A 5 4.99 -8.95 14.22
C GLU A 5 6.36 -9.23 13.62
N LYS A 6 6.38 -9.81 12.42
CA LYS A 6 7.62 -10.14 11.71
C LYS A 6 8.39 -8.89 11.30
N PHE A 7 7.68 -7.86 10.83
CA PHE A 7 8.27 -6.58 10.48
C PHE A 7 8.90 -5.88 11.69
N ILE A 8 8.19 -5.83 12.83
CA ILE A 8 8.70 -5.26 14.08
C ILE A 8 9.93 -6.03 14.57
N ALA A 9 9.87 -7.36 14.58
CA ALA A 9 11.00 -8.19 15.00
C ALA A 9 12.26 -7.94 14.15
N ALA A 10 12.09 -7.78 12.84
CA ALA A 10 13.20 -7.44 11.95
C ALA A 10 13.82 -6.07 12.27
N LEU A 11 12.99 -5.04 12.49
CA LEU A 11 13.46 -3.70 12.87
C LEU A 11 14.19 -3.69 14.22
N GLU A 12 13.71 -4.48 15.18
CA GLU A 12 14.30 -4.63 16.51
C GLU A 12 15.50 -5.59 16.54
N ARG A 13 15.93 -6.12 15.38
CA ARG A 13 17.04 -7.07 15.24
C ARG A 13 16.83 -8.36 16.05
N LYS A 14 15.58 -8.74 16.28
CA LYS A 14 15.23 -10.03 16.88
C LYS A 14 15.38 -11.14 15.83
N PRO A 15 15.69 -12.38 16.25
CA PRO A 15 15.71 -13.51 15.33
C PRO A 15 14.36 -13.68 14.63
N ILE A 16 14.39 -13.84 13.31
CA ILE A 16 13.23 -14.16 12.47
C ILE A 16 13.54 -15.42 11.66
N THR A 17 12.51 -16.18 11.32
CA THR A 17 12.63 -17.37 10.46
C THR A 17 12.00 -17.12 9.09
N GLY A 18 12.52 -17.82 8.07
CA GLY A 18 12.08 -17.68 6.67
C GLY A 18 12.53 -16.37 6.02
N ARG A 19 11.75 -15.90 5.03
CA ARG A 19 12.06 -14.69 4.25
C ARG A 19 12.10 -13.44 5.14
N VAL A 20 13.09 -12.56 4.97
CA VAL A 20 13.13 -11.23 5.62
C VAL A 20 11.90 -10.43 5.19
N PRO A 21 11.19 -9.72 6.10
CA PRO A 21 10.01 -8.98 5.71
C PRO A 21 10.36 -7.88 4.71
N HIS A 22 9.50 -7.70 3.70
CA HIS A 22 9.70 -6.71 2.66
C HIS A 22 8.39 -6.02 2.27
N PHE A 23 8.53 -4.86 1.64
CA PHE A 23 7.46 -4.00 1.17
C PHE A 23 8.05 -2.97 0.20
N GLU A 24 7.18 -2.24 -0.48
CA GLU A 24 7.59 -1.19 -1.40
C GLU A 24 7.44 0.20 -0.78
N LEU A 25 8.41 1.06 -1.10
CA LEU A 25 8.33 2.50 -0.81
C LEU A 25 7.87 3.29 -2.04
N VAL A 26 8.57 3.11 -3.18
CA VAL A 26 8.36 3.90 -4.41
C VAL A 26 8.64 3.04 -5.65
N PHE A 27 8.04 1.86 -5.76
CA PHE A 27 8.31 0.95 -6.89
C PHE A 27 7.19 0.89 -7.95
N TYR A 28 6.01 1.47 -7.69
CA TYR A 28 4.92 1.67 -8.65
C TYR A 28 4.55 0.52 -9.62
N PRO A 29 4.61 -0.76 -9.21
CA PRO A 29 4.22 -1.86 -10.09
C PRO A 29 2.74 -1.79 -10.47
N THR A 30 1.92 -1.01 -9.74
CA THR A 30 0.47 -0.90 -9.93
C THR A 30 0.05 -0.55 -11.34
N MET A 31 0.81 0.29 -12.02
CA MET A 31 0.45 0.75 -13.37
C MET A 31 0.58 -0.38 -14.39
N GLU A 32 1.65 -1.17 -14.29
CA GLU A 32 1.90 -2.30 -15.17
C GLU A 32 1.08 -3.53 -14.77
N ALA A 33 1.03 -3.85 -13.48
CA ALA A 33 0.40 -5.06 -12.97
C ALA A 33 -1.13 -4.98 -12.89
N PHE A 34 -1.70 -3.79 -12.61
CA PHE A 34 -3.14 -3.64 -12.36
C PHE A 34 -3.84 -2.63 -13.27
N GLY A 35 -3.09 -1.92 -14.12
CA GLY A 35 -3.66 -0.82 -14.92
C GLY A 35 -4.23 0.33 -14.06
N LYS A 36 -3.83 0.43 -12.79
CA LYS A 36 -4.32 1.44 -11.84
C LYS A 36 -3.25 2.51 -11.58
N LEU A 37 -3.70 3.76 -11.50
CA LEU A 37 -2.88 4.89 -11.09
C LEU A 37 -2.48 4.73 -9.62
N HIS A 38 -1.17 4.70 -9.34
CA HIS A 38 -0.67 4.68 -7.98
C HIS A 38 -1.19 5.90 -7.20
N PRO A 39 -1.63 5.75 -5.93
CA PRO A 39 -2.19 6.85 -5.14
C PRO A 39 -1.32 8.11 -5.08
N ARG A 40 0.01 7.95 -4.98
CA ARG A 40 0.99 9.06 -5.00
C ARG A 40 1.00 9.91 -6.29
N HIS A 41 0.41 9.42 -7.38
CA HIS A 41 0.30 10.15 -8.65
C HIS A 41 -1.05 10.83 -8.82
N ARG A 42 -1.96 10.72 -7.85
CA ARG A 42 -3.27 11.37 -7.92
C ARG A 42 -3.14 12.84 -7.58
N ASN A 43 -3.87 13.67 -8.32
CA ASN A 43 -3.95 15.10 -8.06
C ASN A 43 -5.22 15.39 -7.23
N PHE A 44 -5.05 15.98 -6.05
CA PHE A 44 -6.13 16.28 -5.12
C PHE A 44 -6.59 17.74 -5.15
N VAL A 45 -6.15 18.55 -6.12
CA VAL A 45 -6.57 19.97 -6.23
C VAL A 45 -8.07 20.18 -6.34
N GLN A 46 -8.82 19.17 -6.78
CA GLN A 46 -10.29 19.20 -6.90
C GLN A 46 -11.01 18.53 -5.72
N TRP A 47 -10.30 18.12 -4.66
CA TRP A 47 -10.90 17.36 -3.56
C TRP A 47 -12.08 18.08 -2.88
N ASP A 48 -11.95 19.39 -2.69
CA ASP A 48 -12.99 20.22 -2.08
C ASP A 48 -14.15 20.54 -3.04
N GLN A 49 -13.99 20.24 -4.34
CA GLN A 49 -15.03 20.36 -5.37
C GLN A 49 -15.88 19.09 -5.50
N MET A 50 -15.43 17.98 -4.91
CA MET A 50 -16.12 16.70 -4.93
C MET A 50 -17.25 16.65 -3.90
N GLU A 51 -18.29 15.88 -4.18
CA GLU A 51 -19.26 15.46 -3.17
C GLU A 51 -18.65 14.40 -2.24
N GLU A 52 -19.23 14.22 -1.04
CA GLU A 52 -18.71 13.22 -0.09
C GLU A 52 -18.74 11.79 -0.66
N LYS A 53 -19.75 11.47 -1.46
CA LYS A 53 -19.84 10.16 -2.13
C LYS A 53 -18.66 9.91 -3.07
N GLU A 54 -18.20 10.95 -3.77
CA GLU A 54 -17.06 10.88 -4.70
C GLU A 54 -15.75 10.74 -3.93
N ARG A 55 -15.58 11.50 -2.84
CA ARG A 55 -14.43 11.34 -1.93
C ARG A 55 -14.38 9.94 -1.33
N GLN A 56 -15.52 9.37 -0.94
CA GLN A 56 -15.57 8.00 -0.43
C GLN A 56 -15.16 6.97 -1.49
N LEU A 57 -15.67 7.09 -2.73
CA LEU A 57 -15.25 6.24 -3.85
C LEU A 57 -13.74 6.35 -4.07
N HIS A 58 -13.19 7.58 -3.99
CA HIS A 58 -11.77 7.82 -4.17
C HIS A 58 -10.91 7.17 -3.08
N ARG A 59 -11.32 7.26 -1.80
CA ARG A 59 -10.64 6.60 -0.68
C ARG A 59 -10.68 5.07 -0.80
N ASN A 60 -11.84 4.53 -1.19
CA ASN A 60 -12.01 3.08 -1.35
C ASN A 60 -11.10 2.53 -2.46
N ASP A 61 -11.03 3.20 -3.60
CA ASP A 61 -10.17 2.81 -4.73
C ASP A 61 -8.68 2.86 -4.37
N ILE A 62 -8.25 3.88 -3.59
CA ILE A 62 -6.88 3.97 -3.07
C ILE A 62 -6.58 2.82 -2.10
N ALA A 63 -7.49 2.54 -1.17
CA ALA A 63 -7.32 1.46 -0.19
C ALA A 63 -7.24 0.09 -0.88
N GLU A 64 -8.13 -0.17 -1.83
CA GLU A 64 -8.14 -1.41 -2.61
C GLU A 64 -6.84 -1.56 -3.42
N THR A 65 -6.34 -0.48 -4.02
CA THR A 65 -5.05 -0.50 -4.74
C THR A 65 -3.91 -0.93 -3.83
N PHE A 66 -3.81 -0.41 -2.60
CA PHE A 66 -2.76 -0.82 -1.67
C PHE A 66 -2.89 -2.28 -1.22
N ILE A 67 -4.11 -2.74 -0.96
CA ILE A 67 -4.37 -4.14 -0.60
C ILE A 67 -3.93 -5.06 -1.75
N GLN A 68 -4.31 -4.73 -2.98
CA GLN A 68 -3.98 -5.52 -4.16
C GLN A 68 -2.46 -5.64 -4.39
N ILE A 69 -1.69 -4.57 -4.18
CA ILE A 69 -0.22 -4.63 -4.22
C ILE A 69 0.30 -5.61 -3.16
N THR A 70 -0.15 -5.44 -1.92
CA THR A 70 0.34 -6.22 -0.79
C THR A 70 0.07 -7.71 -0.96
N GLU A 71 -1.11 -8.07 -1.47
CA GLU A 71 -1.47 -9.47 -1.74
C GLU A 71 -0.69 -10.05 -2.92
N THR A 72 -0.52 -9.29 -4.00
CA THR A 72 0.17 -9.77 -5.22
C THR A 72 1.65 -10.03 -4.98
N TYR A 73 2.30 -9.17 -4.19
CA TYR A 73 3.75 -9.23 -3.97
C TYR A 73 4.14 -9.79 -2.61
N ASP A 74 3.20 -10.31 -1.81
CA ASP A 74 3.43 -10.86 -0.47
C ASP A 74 4.13 -9.85 0.47
N HIS A 75 3.72 -8.58 0.40
CA HIS A 75 4.29 -7.53 1.25
C HIS A 75 3.86 -7.69 2.70
N ASN A 76 4.75 -7.30 3.61
CA ASN A 76 4.47 -7.36 5.04
C ASN A 76 4.01 -6.03 5.63
N ALA A 77 3.99 -4.96 4.82
CA ALA A 77 3.53 -3.64 5.21
C ALA A 77 2.94 -2.87 4.02
N ILE A 78 2.07 -1.92 4.32
CA ILE A 78 1.60 -0.88 3.39
C ILE A 78 2.28 0.42 3.79
N PHE A 79 2.88 1.11 2.83
CA PHE A 79 3.46 2.43 3.02
C PHE A 79 2.49 3.50 2.53
N LEU A 80 2.07 4.39 3.43
CA LEU A 80 1.18 5.52 3.13
C LEU A 80 2.03 6.81 3.07
N THR A 81 1.93 7.55 1.97
CA THR A 81 2.60 8.85 1.75
C THR A 81 1.60 9.95 1.47
#